data_AF-A0A939UKB0-F1
#
_entry.id   AF-A0A939UKB0-F1
#
_cell.length_a   1.000
_cell.length_b   1.000
_cell.length_c   1.000
_cell.angle_alpha   90.00
_cell.angle_beta   90.00
_cell.angle_gamma   90.00
#
_symmetry.space_group_name_H-M   'P 1'
#
loop_
_entity.id
_entity.type
_entity.pdbx_description
1 polymer ?
#
loop_
_entity_poly.entity_id
_entity_poly.type
_entity_poly.pdbx_seq_one_letter_code
_entity_poly.pdbx_strand_id
1 'polypeptide(L)' 'MTNNEAIKVLKELKTYCAANALDAVHYAIAVIEHLEKAGVSSPLTAELSKAAN' A
#
# COMPACT_ATOMS: atom_id res chain seq x y z
N MET A 1 -3.98 -9.33 -3.66
CA MET A 1 -3.60 -8.65 -2.40
C MET A 1 -4.48 -7.42 -2.26
N THR A 2 -5.26 -7.38 -1.20
CA THR A 2 -6.09 -6.23 -0.80
C THR A 2 -5.23 -5.20 -0.06
N ASN A 3 -5.73 -3.97 0.06
CA ASN A 3 -5.07 -2.92 0.84
C ASN A 3 -4.82 -3.33 2.30
N ASN A 4 -5.79 -3.98 2.94
CA ASN A 4 -5.67 -4.40 4.34
C ASN A 4 -4.58 -5.46 4.54
N GLU A 5 -4.43 -6.39 3.59
CA GLU A 5 -3.33 -7.35 3.59
C GLU A 5 -1.97 -6.66 3.42
N ALA A 6 -1.88 -5.69 2.49
CA ALA A 6 -0.65 -4.93 2.24
C ALA A 6 -0.23 -4.09 3.45
N ILE A 7 -1.17 -3.38 4.10
CA ILE A 7 -0.92 -2.57 5.30
C ILE A 7 -0.39 -3.45 6.44
N LYS A 8 -0.98 -4.65 6.64
CA LYS A 8 -0.54 -5.58 7.67
C LYS A 8 0.93 -5.99 7.47
N VAL A 9 1.28 -6.43 6.26
CA VAL A 9 2.65 -6.85 5.93
C VAL A 9 3.64 -5.68 6.03
N LEU A 10 3.26 -4.47 5.60
CA LEU A 10 4.12 -3.28 5.72
C LEU A 10 4.37 -2.87 7.18
N LYS A 11 3.36 -3.00 8.06
CA LYS A 11 3.53 -2.75 9.50
C LYS A 11 4.48 -3.75 10.15
N GLU A 12 4.43 -5.02 9.72
CA GLU A 12 5.37 -6.06 10.16
C GLU A 12 6.78 -5.83 9.60
N LEU A 13 6.92 -5.42 8.33
CA LEU A 13 8.23 -5.12 7.73
C LEU A 13 8.96 -3.98 8.42
N LYS A 14 8.21 -3.00 8.93
CA LYS A 14 8.76 -1.81 9.58
C LYS A 14 9.71 -2.13 10.75
N THR A 15 9.54 -3.28 11.43
CA THR A 15 10.44 -3.72 12.51
C THR A 15 11.77 -4.28 12.01
N TYR A 16 11.89 -4.60 10.73
CA TYR A 16 13.06 -5.21 10.11
C TYR A 16 13.78 -4.29 9.11
N CYS A 17 13.23 -3.09 8.87
CA CYS A 17 13.78 -2.12 7.92
C CYS A 17 14.92 -1.31 8.54
N ALA A 18 15.93 -1.00 7.72
CA ALA A 18 16.93 0.00 8.09
C ALA A 18 16.26 1.38 8.29
N ALA A 19 16.84 2.21 9.17
CA ALA A 19 16.26 3.50 9.55
C ALA A 19 15.99 4.43 8.35
N ASN A 20 16.83 4.37 7.31
CA ASN A 20 16.67 5.14 6.08
C ASN A 20 15.50 4.67 5.18
N ALA A 21 14.97 3.46 5.41
CA ALA A 21 13.83 2.92 4.67
C ALA A 21 12.51 3.08 5.42
N LEU A 22 12.53 3.46 6.70
CA LEU A 22 11.32 3.62 7.51
C LEU A 22 10.37 4.68 6.94
N ASP A 23 10.90 5.80 6.45
CA ASP A 23 10.09 6.86 5.86
C ASP A 23 9.39 6.41 4.57
N ALA A 24 10.08 5.61 3.75
CA ALA A 24 9.47 5.02 2.56
C ALA A 24 8.35 4.03 2.94
N VAL A 25 8.54 3.22 3.98
CA VAL A 25 7.52 2.31 4.50
C VAL A 25 6.32 3.07 5.08
N HIS A 26 6.55 4.13 5.86
CA HIS A 26 5.50 5.01 6.35
C HIS A 26 4.67 5.62 5.22
N TYR A 27 5.37 6.14 4.21
CA TYR A 27 4.73 6.72 3.05
C TYR A 27 3.86 5.69 2.31
N ALA A 28 4.39 4.49 2.07
CA ALA A 28 3.65 3.41 1.43
C ALA A 28 2.37 3.02 2.20
N ILE A 29 2.44 2.92 3.54
CA ILE A 29 1.27 2.66 4.38
C ILE A 29 0.23 3.78 4.22
N ALA A 30 0.65 5.05 4.29
CA ALA A 30 -0.24 6.19 4.18
C ALA A 30 -0.97 6.25 2.83
N VAL A 31 -0.27 5.93 1.73
CA VAL A 31 -0.85 5.85 0.38
C VAL A 31 -1.93 4.76 0.33
N ILE A 32 -1.63 3.55 0.82
CA ILE A 32 -2.58 2.43 0.77
C ILE A 32 -3.80 2.69 1.66
N GLU A 33 -3.62 3.31 2.84
CA GLU A 33 -4.74 3.73 3.70
C GLU A 33 -5.62 4.80 3.03
N HIS A 34 -5.03 5.71 2.27
CA HIS A 34 -5.79 6.71 1.51
C HIS A 34 -6.62 6.05 0.40
N LEU A 35 -6.05 5.09 -0.32
CA LEU A 35 -6.75 4.33 -1.37
C LEU A 35 -7.93 3.54 -0.81
N GLU A 36 -7.76 2.89 0.35
CA GLU A 36 -8.85 2.19 1.04
C GLU A 36 -9.98 3.16 1.42
N LYS A 37 -9.64 4.33 1.98
CA LYS A 37 -10.63 5.38 2.31
C LYS A 37 -11.34 5.94 1.08
N ALA A 38 -10.69 5.94 -0.07
CA ALA A 38 -11.28 6.33 -1.35
C ALA A 38 -12.12 5.21 -2.01
N GLY A 39 -12.26 4.04 -1.35
CA GLY A 39 -13.00 2.89 -1.87
C GLY A 39 -12.24 2.05 -2.91
N VAL A 40 -10.95 2.30 -3.10
CA VAL A 40 -10.09 1.57 -4.05
C VAL A 40 -9.41 0.42 -3.31
N SER A 41 -10.10 -0.71 -3.17
CA SER A 41 -9.64 -1.88 -2.40
C SER A 41 -8.60 -2.77 -3.11
N SER A 42 -8.39 -2.56 -4.42
CA SER A 42 -7.43 -3.30 -5.25
C SER A 42 -6.83 -2.38 -6.32
N PRO A 43 -5.93 -1.47 -5.94
CA PRO A 43 -5.44 -0.40 -6.81
C PRO A 43 -4.71 -0.91 -8.06
N LEU A 44 -3.95 -2.00 -7.94
CA LEU A 44 -3.26 -2.60 -9.09
C LEU A 44 -4.23 -3.18 -10.13
N THR A 45 -5.35 -3.75 -9.68
CA THR A 45 -6.38 -4.29 -10.58
C THR A 45 -7.22 -3.16 -11.20
N ALA A 46 -7.46 -2.08 -10.45
CA ALA A 46 -8.18 -0.90 -10.94
C ALA A 46 -7.38 -0.13 -12.01
N GLU A 47 -6.06 0.02 -11.84
CA GLU A 47 -5.16 0.67 -12.80
C GLU A 47 -4.97 -0.16 -14.09
N LEU A 48 -4.80 -1.48 -13.97
CA LEU A 48 -4.70 -2.37 -15.15
C LEU A 48 -5.97 -2.36 -16.01
N SER A 49 -7.14 -2.16 -15.40
CA SER A 49 -8.42 -2.06 -16.13
C SER A 49 -8.56 -0.73 -16.89
N LYS A 50 -7.90 0.33 -16.44
CA LYS A 50 -7.98 1.67 -17.02
C LYS A 50 -6.91 1.92 -18.09
N ALA A 51 -5.78 1.21 -18.03
CA ALA A 51 -4.72 1.25 -19.03
C ALA A 51 -4.95 0.28 -20.22
N ALA A 52 -5.93 -0.62 -20.13
CA ALA A 52 -6.26 -1.61 -21.17
C ALA A 52 -7.40 -1.19 -22.13
N ASN A 53 -7.91 0.04 -22.00
CA ASN A 53 -8.95 0.61 -22.88
C ASN A 53 -8.42 1.82 -23.66
#